data_AF-A0A6V8CCB7-F1
#
_entry.id   AF-A0A6V8CCB7-F1
#
_cell.length_a   1.000
_cell.length_b   1.000
_cell.length_c   1.000
_cell.angle_alpha   90.00
_cell.angle_beta   90.00
_cell.angle_gamma   90.00
#
_symmetry.space_group_name_H-M   'P 1'
#
loop_
_entity.id
_entity.type
_entity.pdbx_description
1 polymer ?
#
loop_
_entity_poly.entity_id
_entity_poly.type
_entity_poly.pdbx_seq_one_letter_code
_entity_poly.pdbx_strand_id
1 'polypeptide(L)'
;MSEEGRMARMKERLASLQDAPNALRLATQSAWRGRERGLAVVAGVFLASLVITTVLSYGVGLSQIFFQESLETEVYDAKVEFRRAPTEGASGWTNDTTVLQEVCNELLDGFSEFEDCMVVLGRQGLHTTSFFSEEFAYAQPLEILEVVDDTNLNWTSDVFEYPELGDAGPPSSTVRAVRFIDDSGFDGVFADRIKDTVITGLGEWPNASTAVDQRSIMLPASVASDARAEVGDVLESLTFAMVVDRNLAVEGGIAEADCQGGDIKPSENGMVYCRVLVTVNNLTVAGVYEEAPLANPTIPANALILHLDVLEEAQREALMNNDHVYLAVAVDRAALPTSSTADAAEWLDDVQRRVGQGNYTDAGISLVYIDIIGGTISFLNIFLGLIQTFDYIIMVPIVILSLSVLVYGLVLSLEQRRREISIHRVIGADADRLQRMVLVELGVMSFVAWLAGYVLALAAVPGVLSAVGFMAFEPSGVNVNPVLGFASTLITALATIGLAL
;
A
#
# COMPACT_ATOMS: atom_id res chain seq x y z
N MET A 1 14.09 23.44 50.71
CA MET A 1 13.21 22.33 51.14
C MET A 1 14.11 21.26 51.76
N SER A 2 14.07 21.02 53.08
CA SER A 2 15.05 20.15 53.75
C SER A 2 14.86 18.66 53.38
N GLU A 3 15.96 17.90 53.39
CA GLU A 3 15.96 16.45 53.10
C GLU A 3 15.04 15.66 54.04
N GLU A 4 14.87 16.11 55.29
CA GLU A 4 13.93 15.52 56.25
C GLU A 4 12.47 15.63 55.78
N GLY A 5 12.09 16.75 55.15
CA GLY A 5 10.75 16.93 54.60
C GLY A 5 10.47 16.04 53.38
N ARG A 6 11.49 15.73 52.57
CA ARG A 6 11.39 14.75 51.46
C ARG A 6 11.27 13.32 51.99
N MET A 7 12.04 12.98 53.01
CA MET A 7 12.06 11.64 53.60
C MET A 7 10.78 11.32 54.38
N ALA A 8 10.20 12.32 55.06
CA ALA A 8 8.90 12.21 55.72
C ALA A 8 7.76 12.00 54.72
N ARG A 9 7.70 12.80 53.63
CA ARG A 9 6.73 12.59 52.53
C ARG A 9 6.90 11.24 51.85
N MET A 10 8.14 10.77 51.70
CA MET A 10 8.43 9.47 51.09
C MET A 10 7.98 8.32 51.99
N LYS A 11 8.22 8.40 53.31
CA LYS A 11 7.70 7.44 54.31
C LYS A 11 6.17 7.44 54.37
N GLU A 12 5.54 8.61 54.27
CA GLU A 12 4.08 8.74 54.23
C GLU A 12 3.48 8.14 52.95
N ARG A 13 4.14 8.31 51.79
CA ARG A 13 3.80 7.63 50.53
C ARG A 13 4.02 6.12 50.59
N LEU A 14 5.07 5.65 51.28
CA LEU A 14 5.37 4.22 51.50
C LEU A 14 4.37 3.55 52.45
N ALA A 15 3.99 4.21 53.54
CA ALA A 15 2.94 3.74 54.45
C ALA A 15 1.57 3.68 53.74
N SER A 16 1.27 4.69 52.91
CA SER A 16 0.12 4.71 52.00
C SER A 16 0.08 3.54 51.01
N LEU A 17 1.24 3.05 50.55
CA LEU A 17 1.36 1.88 49.68
C LEU A 17 1.16 0.56 50.43
N GLN A 18 1.55 0.49 51.71
CA GLN A 18 1.31 -0.67 52.56
C GLN A 18 -0.17 -0.85 52.93
N ASP A 19 -0.93 0.24 53.06
CA ASP A 19 -2.37 0.23 53.31
C ASP A 19 -3.22 0.12 52.02
N ALA A 20 -2.60 0.30 50.85
CA ALA A 20 -3.25 0.23 49.55
C ALA A 20 -4.03 -1.08 49.30
N PRO A 21 -3.52 -2.31 49.57
CA PRO A 21 -4.28 -3.53 49.31
C PRO A 21 -5.55 -3.64 50.18
N ASN A 22 -5.52 -3.18 51.43
CA ASN A 22 -6.70 -3.16 52.30
C ASN A 22 -7.70 -2.08 51.87
N ALA A 23 -7.22 -0.89 51.52
CA ALA A 23 -8.06 0.18 50.99
C ALA A 23 -8.72 -0.22 49.66
N LEU A 24 -7.98 -0.89 48.77
CA LEU A 24 -8.45 -1.36 47.47
C LEU A 24 -9.47 -2.49 47.63
N ARG A 25 -9.23 -3.44 48.55
CA ARG A 25 -10.20 -4.50 48.90
C ARG A 25 -11.50 -3.92 49.46
N LEU A 26 -11.43 -2.97 50.39
CA LEU A 26 -12.60 -2.31 50.97
C LEU A 26 -13.35 -1.50 49.92
N ALA A 27 -12.64 -0.79 49.04
CA ALA A 27 -13.22 -0.04 47.93
C ALA A 27 -13.92 -0.94 46.90
N THR A 28 -13.33 -2.09 46.53
CA THR A 28 -14.03 -3.07 45.67
C THR A 28 -15.31 -3.61 46.29
N GLN A 29 -15.32 -3.82 47.62
CA GLN A 29 -16.50 -4.33 48.33
C GLN A 29 -17.59 -3.26 48.50
N SER A 30 -17.22 -1.99 48.72
CA SER A 30 -18.17 -0.88 48.82
C SER A 30 -18.76 -0.52 47.45
N ALA A 31 -17.94 -0.52 46.40
CA ALA A 31 -18.35 -0.25 45.02
C ALA A 31 -19.42 -1.25 44.55
N TRP A 32 -19.30 -2.54 44.88
CA TRP A 32 -20.27 -3.57 44.50
C TRP A 32 -21.61 -3.50 45.26
N ARG A 33 -21.61 -2.97 46.49
CA ARG A 33 -22.85 -2.82 47.30
C ARG A 33 -23.65 -1.56 46.97
N GLY A 34 -23.02 -0.52 46.41
CA GLY A 34 -23.66 0.73 45.98
C GLY A 34 -24.22 0.69 44.55
N ARG A 35 -25.15 -0.24 44.28
CA ARG A 35 -25.58 -0.64 42.91
C ARG A 35 -26.11 0.49 42.01
N GLU A 36 -26.71 1.55 42.56
CA GLU A 36 -27.23 2.71 41.79
C GLU A 36 -26.18 3.81 41.58
N ARG A 37 -25.08 3.80 42.35
CA ARG A 37 -24.19 4.96 42.56
C ARG A 37 -22.93 4.93 41.70
N GLY A 38 -22.39 3.73 41.49
CA GLY A 38 -21.25 3.50 40.60
C GLY A 38 -21.65 3.33 39.13
N LEU A 39 -22.92 3.04 38.86
CA LEU A 39 -23.40 2.60 37.55
C LEU A 39 -23.26 3.69 36.49
N ALA A 40 -23.54 4.96 36.81
CA ALA A 40 -23.40 6.06 35.86
C ALA A 40 -21.93 6.37 35.51
N VAL A 41 -21.03 6.26 36.51
CA VAL A 41 -19.58 6.42 36.30
C VAL A 41 -19.04 5.27 35.46
N VAL A 42 -19.39 4.04 35.82
CA VAL A 42 -19.03 2.84 35.06
C VAL A 42 -19.57 2.93 33.64
N ALA A 43 -20.82 3.32 33.43
CA ALA A 43 -21.42 3.45 32.09
C ALA A 43 -20.72 4.54 31.26
N GLY A 44 -20.42 5.70 31.84
CA GLY A 44 -19.71 6.78 31.16
C GLY A 44 -18.30 6.39 30.75
N VAL A 45 -17.50 5.84 31.68
CA VAL A 45 -16.13 5.39 31.39
C VAL A 45 -16.11 4.20 30.44
N PHE A 46 -17.02 3.24 30.62
CA PHE A 46 -17.18 2.09 29.73
C PHE A 46 -17.51 2.53 28.30
N LEU A 47 -18.52 3.40 28.11
CA LEU A 47 -18.90 3.87 26.78
C LEU A 47 -17.79 4.71 26.13
N ALA A 48 -17.17 5.62 26.89
CA ALA A 48 -16.07 6.43 26.37
C ALA A 48 -14.88 5.57 25.93
N SER A 49 -14.46 4.63 26.78
CA SER A 49 -13.35 3.71 26.48
C SER A 49 -13.68 2.77 25.33
N LEU A 50 -14.91 2.26 25.26
CA LEU A 50 -15.40 1.44 24.17
C LEU A 50 -15.32 2.20 22.84
N VAL A 51 -15.92 3.40 22.77
CA VAL A 51 -15.96 4.20 21.52
C VAL A 51 -14.55 4.59 21.06
N ILE A 52 -13.72 5.14 21.96
CA ILE A 52 -12.36 5.58 21.61
C ILE A 52 -11.53 4.38 21.13
N THR A 53 -11.61 3.25 21.84
CA THR A 53 -10.86 2.05 21.47
C THR A 53 -11.31 1.54 20.12
N THR A 54 -12.63 1.40 19.89
CA THR A 54 -13.20 0.91 18.63
C THR A 54 -12.75 1.76 17.45
N VAL A 55 -12.84 3.09 17.53
CA VAL A 55 -12.46 4.00 16.43
C VAL A 55 -10.98 3.85 16.09
N LEU A 56 -10.10 3.87 17.10
CA LEU A 56 -8.67 3.75 16.88
C LEU A 56 -8.28 2.38 16.32
N SER A 57 -8.88 1.30 16.83
CA SER A 57 -8.58 -0.06 16.36
C SER A 57 -9.20 -0.34 14.99
N TYR A 58 -10.35 0.24 14.68
CA TYR A 58 -10.98 0.16 13.38
C TYR A 58 -10.11 0.80 12.30
N GLY A 59 -9.57 2.00 12.55
CA GLY A 59 -8.63 2.65 11.63
C GLY A 59 -7.38 1.82 11.35
N VAL A 60 -6.81 1.15 12.37
CA VAL A 60 -5.67 0.24 12.22
C VAL A 60 -6.05 -1.00 11.41
N GLY A 61 -7.21 -1.61 11.69
CA GLY A 61 -7.65 -2.81 11.01
C GLY A 61 -8.01 -2.59 9.55
N LEU A 62 -8.69 -1.48 9.22
CA LEU A 62 -8.93 -1.09 7.83
C LEU A 62 -7.63 -0.92 7.06
N SER A 63 -6.64 -0.29 7.67
CA SER A 63 -5.32 -0.10 7.05
C SER A 63 -4.65 -1.43 6.69
N GLN A 64 -4.79 -2.45 7.54
CA GLN A 64 -4.22 -3.78 7.28
C GLN A 64 -4.97 -4.51 6.15
N ILE A 65 -6.31 -4.43 6.12
CA ILE A 65 -7.13 -5.06 5.07
C ILE A 65 -6.83 -4.44 3.71
N PHE A 66 -6.93 -3.11 3.60
CA PHE A 66 -6.68 -2.42 2.33
C PHE A 66 -5.26 -2.64 1.82
N PHE A 67 -4.28 -2.73 2.72
CA PHE A 67 -2.91 -3.05 2.33
C PHE A 67 -2.81 -4.46 1.73
N GLN A 68 -3.40 -5.47 2.37
CA GLN A 68 -3.36 -6.85 1.85
C GLN A 68 -4.15 -7.02 0.55
N GLU A 69 -5.34 -6.44 0.45
CA GLU A 69 -6.15 -6.46 -0.77
C GLU A 69 -5.44 -5.75 -1.93
N SER A 70 -4.80 -4.62 -1.65
CA SER A 70 -3.98 -3.92 -2.65
C SER A 70 -2.79 -4.74 -3.12
N LEU A 71 -2.14 -5.52 -2.23
CA LEU A 71 -1.08 -6.43 -2.64
C LEU A 71 -1.64 -7.51 -3.57
N GLU A 72 -2.77 -8.13 -3.22
CA GLU A 72 -3.40 -9.19 -4.04
C GLU A 72 -3.71 -8.73 -5.47
N THR A 73 -4.01 -7.45 -5.69
CA THR A 73 -4.35 -6.90 -7.01
C THR A 73 -3.12 -6.55 -7.85
N GLU A 74 -1.97 -6.28 -7.21
CA GLU A 74 -0.74 -5.91 -7.91
C GLU A 74 0.04 -7.14 -8.39
N VAL A 75 0.41 -7.17 -9.67
CA VAL A 75 1.24 -8.26 -10.22
C VAL A 75 2.73 -8.02 -9.91
N TYR A 76 3.17 -6.76 -9.99
CA TYR A 76 4.56 -6.35 -9.88
C TYR A 76 4.83 -5.64 -8.56
N ASP A 77 5.78 -6.13 -7.75
CA ASP A 77 6.07 -5.57 -6.43
C ASP A 77 7.09 -4.43 -6.48
N ALA A 78 8.02 -4.50 -7.43
CA ALA A 78 9.00 -3.45 -7.67
C ALA A 78 9.50 -3.41 -9.11
N LYS A 79 9.93 -2.22 -9.52
CA LYS A 79 10.63 -1.98 -10.77
C LYS A 79 12.10 -1.64 -10.45
N VAL A 80 13.04 -2.37 -11.04
CA VAL A 80 14.48 -2.09 -10.93
C VAL A 80 14.99 -1.69 -12.30
N GLU A 81 15.68 -0.58 -12.39
CA GLU A 81 16.15 -0.02 -13.66
C GLU A 81 17.56 0.53 -13.51
N PHE A 82 18.20 0.88 -14.62
CA PHE A 82 19.53 1.50 -14.56
C PHE A 82 19.48 2.81 -13.79
N ARG A 83 20.54 3.12 -13.05
CA ARG A 83 20.62 4.37 -12.28
C ARG A 83 20.68 5.61 -13.17
N ARG A 84 21.14 5.46 -14.40
CA ARG A 84 21.23 6.54 -15.41
C ARG A 84 20.87 5.96 -16.76
N ALA A 85 20.37 6.83 -17.63
CA ALA A 85 20.11 6.47 -19.01
C ALA A 85 21.39 5.91 -19.66
N PRO A 86 21.27 4.82 -20.44
CA PRO A 86 22.30 4.35 -21.36
C PRO A 86 22.93 5.50 -22.14
N THR A 87 24.25 5.54 -22.14
CA THR A 87 25.01 6.53 -22.94
C THR A 87 26.27 5.86 -23.44
N GLU A 88 26.61 6.11 -24.70
CA GLU A 88 27.79 5.53 -25.33
C GLU A 88 29.07 5.89 -24.53
N GLY A 89 29.84 4.88 -24.14
CA GLY A 89 31.06 5.04 -23.35
C GLY A 89 30.86 5.30 -21.86
N ALA A 90 29.62 5.37 -21.35
CA ALA A 90 29.34 5.39 -19.93
C ALA A 90 29.31 3.96 -19.35
N SER A 91 29.88 3.79 -18.16
CA SER A 91 29.78 2.53 -17.39
C SER A 91 28.48 2.47 -16.59
N GLY A 92 28.03 1.27 -16.23
CA GLY A 92 26.89 1.09 -15.31
C GLY A 92 25.59 0.62 -15.95
N TRP A 93 25.61 0.27 -17.23
CA TRP A 93 24.49 -0.28 -17.99
C TRP A 93 25.00 -1.35 -18.96
N THR A 94 24.07 -2.13 -19.53
CA THR A 94 24.36 -3.18 -20.53
C THR A 94 23.26 -3.18 -21.59
N ASN A 95 23.61 -3.63 -22.80
CA ASN A 95 22.68 -3.88 -23.90
C ASN A 95 22.56 -5.38 -24.24
N ASP A 96 23.00 -6.25 -23.34
CA ASP A 96 22.91 -7.69 -23.48
C ASP A 96 21.86 -8.23 -22.50
N THR A 97 20.83 -8.88 -23.04
CA THR A 97 19.75 -9.47 -22.22
C THR A 97 20.27 -10.59 -21.33
N THR A 98 21.31 -11.32 -21.74
CA THR A 98 21.89 -12.40 -20.94
C THR A 98 22.58 -11.85 -19.69
N VAL A 99 23.27 -10.71 -19.81
CA VAL A 99 23.87 -10.01 -18.67
C VAL A 99 22.78 -9.48 -17.72
N LEU A 100 21.63 -9.04 -18.24
CA LEU A 100 20.50 -8.65 -17.38
C LEU A 100 19.87 -9.84 -16.64
N GLN A 101 19.79 -11.00 -17.28
CA GLN A 101 19.37 -12.23 -16.61
C GLN A 101 20.37 -12.64 -15.50
N GLU A 102 21.67 -12.45 -15.71
CA GLU A 102 22.69 -12.61 -14.65
C GLU A 102 22.48 -11.63 -13.49
N VAL A 103 22.15 -10.36 -13.78
CA VAL A 103 21.79 -9.38 -12.74
C VAL A 103 20.58 -9.86 -11.93
N CYS A 104 19.55 -10.40 -12.59
CA CYS A 104 18.41 -10.98 -11.88
C CYS A 104 18.83 -12.13 -10.95
N ASN A 105 19.70 -13.03 -11.41
CA ASN A 105 20.22 -14.11 -10.57
C ASN A 105 21.01 -13.58 -9.36
N GLU A 106 21.86 -12.56 -9.55
CA GLU A 106 22.58 -11.92 -8.43
C GLU A 106 21.63 -11.24 -7.42
N LEU A 107 20.54 -10.62 -7.90
CA LEU A 107 19.53 -10.03 -7.04
C LEU A 107 18.83 -11.11 -6.20
N LEU A 108 18.43 -12.22 -6.82
CA LEU A 108 17.77 -13.33 -6.13
C LEU A 108 18.70 -14.02 -5.12
N ASP A 109 19.98 -14.21 -5.46
CA ASP A 109 20.97 -14.81 -4.56
C ASP A 109 21.40 -13.86 -3.43
N GLY A 110 21.43 -12.56 -3.71
CA GLY A 110 21.90 -11.53 -2.78
C GLY A 110 20.85 -11.05 -1.76
N PHE A 111 19.56 -11.21 -2.08
CA PHE A 111 18.44 -10.69 -1.30
C PHE A 111 17.43 -11.79 -1.02
N SER A 112 17.35 -12.22 0.24
CA SER A 112 16.35 -13.19 0.70
C SER A 112 14.91 -12.67 0.62
N GLU A 113 14.75 -11.37 0.39
CA GLU A 113 13.48 -10.68 0.24
C GLU A 113 12.86 -10.86 -1.16
N PHE A 114 13.62 -11.34 -2.15
CA PHE A 114 13.14 -11.52 -3.52
C PHE A 114 12.82 -12.98 -3.80
N GLU A 115 11.67 -13.19 -4.43
CA GLU A 115 11.17 -14.52 -4.81
C GLU A 115 11.41 -14.79 -6.30
N ASP A 116 11.29 -13.76 -7.14
CA ASP A 116 11.44 -13.86 -8.59
C ASP A 116 11.91 -12.53 -9.21
N CYS A 117 12.56 -12.59 -10.37
CA CYS A 117 13.07 -11.44 -11.11
C CYS A 117 12.96 -11.71 -12.61
N MET A 118 12.36 -10.78 -13.35
CA MET A 118 12.20 -10.88 -14.81
C MET A 118 12.76 -9.66 -15.52
N VAL A 119 13.32 -9.89 -16.71
CA VAL A 119 13.71 -8.83 -17.64
C VAL A 119 12.49 -8.40 -18.46
N VAL A 120 12.28 -7.08 -18.57
CA VAL A 120 11.15 -6.50 -19.29
C VAL A 120 11.61 -5.42 -20.27
N LEU A 121 11.16 -5.53 -21.52
CA LEU A 121 11.21 -4.43 -22.48
C LEU A 121 9.81 -3.83 -22.65
N GLY A 122 9.64 -2.53 -22.44
CA GLY A 122 8.29 -1.95 -22.55
C GLY A 122 8.14 -0.48 -22.22
N ARG A 123 9.08 0.12 -21.49
CA ARG A 123 9.04 1.55 -21.15
C ARG A 123 10.44 2.05 -20.85
N GLN A 124 10.69 3.32 -21.14
CA GLN A 124 11.88 4.02 -20.68
C GLN A 124 12.05 3.99 -19.16
N GLY A 125 13.31 4.03 -18.71
CA GLY A 125 13.68 4.22 -17.33
C GLY A 125 13.25 5.59 -16.81
N LEU A 126 12.97 5.65 -15.51
CA LEU A 126 12.66 6.91 -14.80
C LEU A 126 13.92 7.51 -14.16
N HIS A 127 14.91 6.68 -13.85
CA HIS A 127 16.18 6.95 -13.18
C HIS A 127 16.05 7.73 -11.87
N THR A 128 14.94 7.53 -11.16
CA THR A 128 14.59 8.31 -9.97
C THR A 128 13.88 7.45 -8.93
N THR A 129 14.17 7.71 -7.66
CA THR A 129 13.46 7.12 -6.52
C THR A 129 12.39 8.06 -5.97
N SER A 130 12.23 9.26 -6.56
CA SER A 130 11.30 10.29 -6.06
C SER A 130 9.97 10.22 -6.79
N PHE A 131 8.89 9.94 -6.05
CA PHE A 131 7.52 9.85 -6.55
C PHE A 131 7.04 11.12 -7.29
N PHE A 132 7.53 12.31 -6.93
CA PHE A 132 7.13 13.59 -7.54
C PHE A 132 8.05 14.07 -8.68
N SER A 133 8.80 13.16 -9.30
CA SER A 133 9.68 13.52 -10.41
C SER A 133 8.90 13.73 -11.70
N GLU A 134 9.30 14.73 -12.51
CA GLU A 134 8.73 14.95 -13.84
C GLU A 134 9.05 13.80 -14.82
N GLU A 135 10.06 12.98 -14.52
CA GLU A 135 10.42 11.80 -15.30
C GLU A 135 9.26 10.81 -15.48
N PHE A 136 8.32 10.74 -14.52
CA PHE A 136 7.11 9.94 -14.65
C PHE A 136 6.22 10.37 -15.83
N ALA A 137 6.21 11.66 -16.15
CA ALA A 137 5.50 12.19 -17.32
C ALA A 137 6.33 12.02 -18.60
N TYR A 138 7.67 12.03 -18.51
CA TYR A 138 8.56 12.06 -19.68
C TYR A 138 8.97 10.69 -20.20
N ALA A 139 9.09 9.67 -19.34
CA ALA A 139 9.40 8.32 -19.78
C ALA A 139 8.22 7.75 -20.60
N GLN A 140 8.47 7.37 -21.85
CA GLN A 140 7.43 6.86 -22.74
C GLN A 140 7.39 5.34 -22.75
N PRO A 141 6.19 4.74 -22.82
CA PRO A 141 6.04 3.32 -23.10
C PRO A 141 6.28 3.01 -24.59
N LEU A 142 6.36 1.73 -24.94
CA LEU A 142 6.31 1.27 -26.33
C LEU A 142 4.87 1.34 -26.86
N GLU A 143 4.46 2.52 -27.35
CA GLU A 143 3.10 2.76 -27.88
C GLU A 143 2.83 1.90 -29.12
N ILE A 144 1.71 1.18 -29.14
CA ILE A 144 1.26 0.45 -30.33
C ILE A 144 0.67 1.44 -31.32
N LEU A 145 1.03 1.30 -32.61
CA LEU A 145 0.47 2.13 -33.68
C LEU A 145 -0.48 1.34 -34.56
N GLU A 146 -0.11 0.11 -34.89
CA GLU A 146 -0.85 -0.67 -35.87
C GLU A 146 -0.69 -2.16 -35.58
N VAL A 147 -1.77 -2.90 -35.76
CA VAL A 147 -1.79 -4.36 -35.86
C VAL A 147 -2.50 -4.70 -37.16
N VAL A 148 -1.90 -5.60 -37.94
CA VAL A 148 -2.45 -6.04 -39.23
C VAL A 148 -2.80 -7.51 -39.15
N ASP A 149 -4.01 -7.84 -39.58
CA ASP A 149 -4.52 -9.20 -39.73
C ASP A 149 -5.22 -9.30 -41.09
N ASP A 150 -4.83 -10.28 -41.91
CA ASP A 150 -5.38 -10.52 -43.24
C ASP A 150 -6.87 -10.90 -43.23
N THR A 151 -7.33 -11.48 -42.12
CA THR A 151 -8.68 -12.04 -41.95
C THR A 151 -9.60 -11.11 -41.17
N ASN A 152 -9.07 -10.37 -40.21
CA ASN A 152 -9.83 -9.50 -39.32
C ASN A 152 -9.58 -8.01 -39.61
N LEU A 153 -10.53 -7.36 -40.28
CA LEU A 153 -10.47 -5.93 -40.61
C LEU A 153 -10.83 -4.99 -39.44
N ASN A 154 -11.16 -5.52 -38.25
CA ASN A 154 -11.50 -4.70 -37.09
C ASN A 154 -10.26 -4.22 -36.32
N TRP A 155 -9.06 -4.69 -36.67
CA TRP A 155 -7.81 -4.14 -36.17
C TRP A 155 -7.57 -2.76 -36.78
N THR A 156 -8.15 -1.73 -36.16
CA THR A 156 -7.94 -0.32 -36.51
C THR A 156 -7.05 0.36 -35.48
N SER A 157 -6.45 1.51 -35.85
CA SER A 157 -5.64 2.33 -34.94
C SER A 157 -6.36 2.68 -33.63
N ASP A 158 -7.68 2.88 -33.71
CA ASP A 158 -8.51 3.37 -32.61
C ASP A 158 -8.67 2.31 -31.50
N VAL A 159 -8.45 1.02 -31.80
CA VAL A 159 -8.48 -0.08 -30.81
C VAL A 159 -7.45 0.12 -29.69
N PHE A 160 -6.36 0.82 -29.99
CA PHE A 160 -5.28 1.07 -29.05
C PHE A 160 -5.38 2.41 -28.35
N GLU A 161 -6.38 3.24 -28.67
CA GLU A 161 -6.64 4.46 -27.90
C GLU A 161 -7.06 4.08 -26.49
N TYR A 162 -6.39 4.67 -25.50
CA TYR A 162 -6.66 4.44 -24.09
C TYR A 162 -6.62 5.77 -23.32
N PRO A 163 -7.62 6.65 -23.54
CA PRO A 163 -7.65 8.01 -23.00
C PRO A 163 -7.68 8.05 -21.47
N GLU A 164 -8.16 6.99 -20.82
CA GLU A 164 -8.21 6.87 -19.35
C GLU A 164 -6.82 7.00 -18.70
N LEU A 165 -5.74 6.67 -19.42
CA LEU A 165 -4.37 6.90 -18.95
C LEU A 165 -4.06 8.37 -18.69
N GLY A 166 -4.65 9.28 -19.48
CA GLY A 166 -4.45 10.72 -19.33
C GLY A 166 -5.02 11.26 -18.01
N ASP A 167 -6.08 10.62 -17.50
CA ASP A 167 -6.74 11.02 -16.26
C ASP A 167 -6.23 10.25 -15.03
N ALA A 168 -5.61 9.08 -15.23
CA ALA A 168 -5.19 8.17 -14.16
C ALA A 168 -3.74 8.37 -13.68
N GLY A 169 -3.01 9.36 -14.22
CA GLY A 169 -1.62 9.60 -13.83
C GLY A 169 -1.00 10.81 -14.53
N PRO A 170 0.32 10.98 -14.42
CA PRO A 170 1.04 11.97 -15.21
C PRO A 170 0.79 11.71 -16.71
N PRO A 171 0.60 12.76 -17.54
CA PRO A 171 0.21 12.63 -18.94
C PRO A 171 1.39 12.10 -19.78
N SER A 172 1.66 10.81 -19.66
CA SER A 172 2.76 10.13 -20.34
C SER A 172 2.33 9.64 -21.71
N SER A 173 1.24 8.87 -21.80
CA SER A 173 0.67 8.37 -23.04
C SER A 173 -0.83 8.15 -22.87
N THR A 174 -1.56 8.19 -23.99
CA THR A 174 -3.00 7.86 -24.09
C THR A 174 -3.23 6.68 -25.03
N VAL A 175 -2.20 5.85 -25.25
CA VAL A 175 -2.21 4.73 -26.18
C VAL A 175 -1.76 3.46 -25.45
N ARG A 176 -2.33 2.32 -25.80
CA ARG A 176 -1.92 1.01 -25.29
C ARG A 176 -0.46 0.74 -25.63
N ALA A 177 0.25 0.16 -24.66
CA ALA A 177 1.63 -0.23 -24.83
C ALA A 177 1.76 -1.71 -25.21
N VAL A 178 2.90 -2.07 -25.80
CA VAL A 178 3.37 -3.46 -25.87
C VAL A 178 4.46 -3.69 -24.83
N ARG A 179 4.50 -4.90 -24.28
CA ARG A 179 5.50 -5.34 -23.31
C ARG A 179 6.03 -6.70 -23.69
N PHE A 180 7.35 -6.83 -23.65
CA PHE A 180 8.05 -8.07 -23.83
C PHE A 180 8.68 -8.51 -22.51
N ILE A 181 8.37 -9.72 -22.07
CA ILE A 181 8.86 -10.28 -20.80
C ILE A 181 9.61 -11.58 -21.08
N ASP A 182 10.59 -11.91 -20.23
CA ASP A 182 11.34 -13.16 -20.34
C ASP A 182 10.57 -14.37 -19.75
N ASP A 183 11.26 -15.51 -19.70
CA ASP A 183 10.73 -16.80 -19.23
C ASP A 183 10.08 -16.75 -17.84
N SER A 184 10.60 -15.92 -16.91
CA SER A 184 10.06 -15.78 -15.55
C SER A 184 8.61 -15.25 -15.57
N GLY A 185 8.28 -14.41 -16.56
CA GLY A 185 6.92 -13.95 -16.81
C GLY A 185 5.93 -15.03 -17.27
N PHE A 186 6.42 -16.17 -17.77
CA PHE A 186 5.57 -17.26 -18.31
C PHE A 186 5.62 -18.55 -17.48
N ASP A 187 6.71 -18.81 -16.77
CA ASP A 187 6.90 -20.04 -15.97
C ASP A 187 7.20 -19.79 -14.48
N GLY A 188 7.32 -18.53 -14.04
CA GLY A 188 7.69 -18.15 -12.66
C GLY A 188 6.53 -17.69 -11.77
N VAL A 189 6.87 -17.01 -10.66
CA VAL A 189 5.90 -16.46 -9.69
C VAL A 189 5.04 -15.39 -10.36
N PHE A 190 5.60 -14.62 -11.30
CA PHE A 190 4.83 -13.68 -12.09
C PHE A 190 3.77 -14.38 -12.94
N ALA A 191 4.09 -15.54 -13.53
CA ALA A 191 3.15 -16.31 -14.31
C ALA A 191 1.97 -16.80 -13.46
N ASP A 192 2.23 -17.28 -12.24
CA ASP A 192 1.18 -17.67 -11.31
C ASP A 192 0.24 -16.50 -10.98
N ARG A 193 0.78 -15.29 -10.76
CA ARG A 193 0.00 -14.08 -10.50
C ARG A 193 -0.82 -13.62 -11.71
N ILE A 194 -0.24 -13.70 -12.93
CA ILE A 194 -0.90 -13.22 -14.15
C ILE A 194 -1.94 -14.23 -14.63
N LYS A 195 -1.69 -15.53 -14.50
CA LYS A 195 -2.56 -16.59 -15.03
C LYS A 195 -3.98 -16.54 -14.45
N ASP A 196 -4.12 -16.13 -13.20
CA ASP A 196 -5.43 -15.96 -12.55
C ASP A 196 -6.27 -14.83 -13.17
N THR A 197 -5.64 -13.91 -13.90
CA THR A 197 -6.34 -12.84 -14.64
C THR A 197 -6.87 -13.30 -16.01
N VAL A 198 -6.47 -14.47 -16.51
CA VAL A 198 -6.94 -14.96 -17.83
C VAL A 198 -8.42 -15.32 -17.75
N ILE A 199 -9.23 -14.74 -18.64
CA ILE A 199 -10.67 -14.92 -18.62
C ILE A 199 -11.03 -16.36 -18.97
N THR A 200 -11.80 -17.02 -18.10
CA THR A 200 -12.18 -18.43 -18.30
C THR A 200 -12.91 -18.62 -19.63
N GLY A 201 -12.35 -19.47 -20.49
CA GLY A 201 -12.90 -19.78 -21.81
C GLY A 201 -12.37 -18.89 -22.94
N LEU A 202 -11.50 -17.92 -22.65
CA LEU A 202 -10.81 -17.07 -23.64
C LEU A 202 -9.29 -17.35 -23.64
N GLY A 203 -8.92 -18.61 -23.77
CA GLY A 203 -7.52 -19.06 -23.90
C GLY A 203 -6.87 -19.42 -22.57
N GLU A 204 -5.56 -19.63 -22.61
CA GLU A 204 -4.74 -20.00 -21.45
C GLU A 204 -3.43 -19.21 -21.48
N TRP A 205 -2.86 -18.91 -20.30
CA TRP A 205 -1.51 -18.35 -20.22
C TRP A 205 -0.51 -19.39 -20.73
N PRO A 206 0.25 -19.12 -21.80
CA PRO A 206 1.21 -20.08 -22.35
C PRO A 206 2.41 -20.23 -21.40
N ASN A 207 3.09 -21.38 -21.46
CA ASN A 207 4.42 -21.52 -20.85
C ASN A 207 5.49 -20.85 -21.73
N ALA A 208 6.70 -20.61 -21.20
CA ALA A 208 7.73 -19.84 -21.93
C ALA A 208 8.06 -20.45 -23.29
N SER A 209 8.24 -21.78 -23.36
CA SER A 209 8.53 -22.47 -24.62
C SER A 209 7.43 -22.29 -25.67
N THR A 210 6.16 -22.40 -25.27
CA THR A 210 5.03 -22.23 -26.19
C THR A 210 4.89 -20.78 -26.62
N ALA A 211 5.15 -19.84 -25.70
CA ALA A 211 5.10 -18.42 -26.00
C ALA A 211 6.10 -18.02 -27.10
N VAL A 212 7.28 -18.62 -27.10
CA VAL A 212 8.29 -18.45 -28.16
C VAL A 212 7.90 -19.21 -29.43
N ASP A 213 7.62 -20.51 -29.33
CA ASP A 213 7.38 -21.39 -30.49
C ASP A 213 6.16 -20.97 -31.31
N GLN A 214 5.10 -20.51 -30.64
CA GLN A 214 3.86 -20.06 -31.27
C GLN A 214 3.78 -18.54 -31.44
N ARG A 215 4.82 -17.81 -31.00
CA ARG A 215 4.87 -16.34 -30.96
C ARG A 215 3.59 -15.78 -30.36
N SER A 216 3.27 -16.27 -29.16
CA SER A 216 2.04 -15.98 -28.46
C SER A 216 1.94 -14.50 -28.07
N ILE A 217 0.76 -13.93 -28.29
CA ILE A 217 0.39 -12.60 -27.78
C ILE A 217 -0.82 -12.73 -26.85
N MET A 218 -0.71 -12.08 -25.68
CA MET A 218 -1.78 -11.98 -24.70
C MET A 218 -2.42 -10.59 -24.80
N LEU A 219 -3.74 -10.56 -24.93
CA LEU A 219 -4.49 -9.33 -25.17
C LEU A 219 -5.27 -8.90 -23.92
N PRO A 220 -5.31 -7.58 -23.61
CA PRO A 220 -6.28 -7.04 -22.68
C PRO A 220 -7.72 -7.27 -23.16
N ALA A 221 -8.65 -7.42 -22.23
CA ALA A 221 -10.07 -7.65 -22.53
C ALA A 221 -10.70 -6.57 -23.43
N SER A 222 -10.38 -5.28 -23.23
CA SER A 222 -10.95 -4.21 -24.07
C SER A 222 -10.45 -4.33 -25.52
N VAL A 223 -9.15 -4.55 -25.70
CA VAL A 223 -8.50 -4.68 -27.01
C VAL A 223 -9.07 -5.86 -27.78
N ALA A 224 -9.20 -7.02 -27.12
CA ALA A 224 -9.77 -8.21 -27.74
C ALA A 224 -11.26 -8.00 -28.11
N SER A 225 -12.03 -7.29 -27.28
CA SER A 225 -13.43 -6.98 -27.54
C SER A 225 -13.60 -6.01 -28.73
N ASP A 226 -12.81 -4.94 -28.78
CA ASP A 226 -12.90 -3.90 -29.81
C ASP A 226 -12.43 -4.42 -31.16
N ALA A 227 -11.32 -5.16 -31.20
CA ALA A 227 -10.84 -5.85 -32.40
C ALA A 227 -11.68 -7.10 -32.74
N ARG A 228 -12.57 -7.56 -31.86
CA ARG A 228 -13.26 -8.86 -31.96
C ARG A 228 -12.29 -10.02 -32.23
N ALA A 229 -11.15 -9.99 -31.55
CA ALA A 229 -10.12 -11.00 -31.67
C ALA A 229 -10.56 -12.29 -30.97
N GLU A 230 -10.32 -13.42 -31.62
CA GLU A 230 -10.54 -14.75 -31.06
C GLU A 230 -9.21 -15.43 -30.75
N VAL A 231 -9.23 -16.37 -29.80
CA VAL A 231 -8.04 -17.16 -29.46
C VAL A 231 -7.69 -18.07 -30.63
N GLY A 232 -6.44 -18.01 -31.08
CA GLY A 232 -5.94 -18.69 -32.27
C GLY A 232 -5.89 -17.82 -33.52
N ASP A 233 -6.37 -16.57 -33.46
CA ASP A 233 -6.17 -15.60 -34.54
C ASP A 233 -4.67 -15.35 -34.76
N VAL A 234 -4.28 -15.20 -36.02
CA VAL A 234 -2.88 -14.98 -36.42
C VAL A 234 -2.75 -13.57 -36.99
N LEU A 235 -2.03 -12.73 -36.25
CA LEU A 235 -1.71 -11.36 -36.63
C LEU A 235 -0.49 -11.38 -37.56
N GLU A 236 -0.62 -10.78 -38.74
CA GLU A 236 0.48 -10.69 -39.70
C GLU A 236 1.62 -9.85 -39.14
N SER A 237 1.29 -8.69 -38.56
CA SER A 237 2.28 -7.80 -37.95
C SER A 237 1.72 -6.95 -36.81
N LEU A 238 2.57 -6.59 -35.86
CA LEU A 238 2.34 -5.58 -34.83
C LEU A 238 3.49 -4.57 -34.91
N THR A 239 3.13 -3.29 -35.05
CA THR A 239 4.07 -2.17 -35.14
C THR A 239 3.90 -1.25 -33.94
N PHE A 240 5.01 -0.96 -33.27
CA PHE A 240 5.07 -0.09 -32.09
C PHE A 240 6.17 0.96 -32.24
N ALA A 241 6.05 2.04 -31.47
CA ALA A 241 6.97 3.16 -31.47
C ALA A 241 8.00 3.04 -30.33
N MET A 242 9.28 3.00 -30.70
CA MET A 242 10.39 3.13 -29.78
C MET A 242 10.86 4.59 -29.76
N VAL A 243 10.94 5.20 -28.58
CA VAL A 243 11.51 6.54 -28.43
C VAL A 243 13.03 6.46 -28.39
N VAL A 244 13.70 7.21 -29.27
CA VAL A 244 15.18 7.26 -29.35
C VAL A 244 15.78 8.56 -28.84
N ASP A 245 15.01 9.64 -28.89
CA ASP A 245 15.44 10.95 -28.39
C ASP A 245 14.22 11.76 -27.93
N ARG A 246 14.45 12.69 -27.00
CA ARG A 246 13.42 13.56 -26.45
C ARG A 246 13.98 14.94 -26.14
N ASN A 247 13.23 15.99 -26.47
CA ASN A 247 13.59 17.36 -26.13
C ASN A 247 12.37 18.15 -25.67
N LEU A 248 12.58 19.18 -24.85
CA LEU A 248 11.52 20.08 -24.43
C LEU A 248 10.99 20.87 -25.64
N ALA A 249 9.67 20.91 -25.80
CA ALA A 249 9.03 21.67 -26.88
C ALA A 249 9.39 23.16 -26.82
N VAL A 250 9.56 23.69 -25.61
CA VAL A 250 9.93 25.10 -25.36
C VAL A 250 11.39 25.41 -25.75
N GLU A 251 12.25 24.40 -25.87
CA GLU A 251 13.67 24.56 -26.24
C GLU A 251 13.91 24.37 -27.76
N GLY A 252 12.83 24.34 -28.55
CA GLY A 252 12.89 24.22 -30.00
C GLY A 252 12.62 22.81 -30.53
N GLY A 253 12.35 21.83 -29.67
CA GLY A 253 12.02 20.46 -30.05
C GLY A 253 13.19 19.71 -30.69
N ILE A 254 12.88 18.71 -31.54
CA ILE A 254 13.85 17.90 -32.26
C ILE A 254 13.78 18.28 -33.74
N ALA A 255 14.93 18.47 -34.39
CA ALA A 255 14.95 18.70 -35.84
C ALA A 255 14.78 17.39 -36.61
N GLU A 256 14.12 17.46 -37.76
CA GLU A 256 13.91 16.29 -38.65
C GLU A 256 15.23 15.65 -39.11
N ALA A 257 16.31 16.42 -39.18
CA ALA A 257 17.64 15.91 -39.51
C ALA A 257 18.27 15.05 -38.38
N ASP A 258 17.86 15.29 -37.13
CA ASP A 258 18.38 14.59 -35.95
C ASP A 258 17.57 13.30 -35.69
N CYS A 259 16.29 13.30 -36.09
CA CYS A 259 15.40 12.14 -36.02
C CYS A 259 15.48 11.30 -37.31
N GLN A 260 16.54 10.50 -37.47
CA GLN A 260 16.96 9.75 -38.67
C GLN A 260 15.88 8.87 -39.34
N GLY A 261 14.86 9.47 -39.95
CA GLY A 261 13.70 8.77 -40.52
C GLY A 261 12.64 8.34 -39.49
N GLY A 262 12.71 8.86 -38.26
CA GLY A 262 11.70 8.65 -37.23
C GLY A 262 10.56 9.68 -37.29
N ASP A 263 9.47 9.40 -36.59
CA ASP A 263 8.35 10.31 -36.43
C ASP A 263 8.55 11.24 -35.23
N ILE A 264 8.32 12.54 -35.44
CA ILE A 264 8.45 13.56 -34.40
C ILE A 264 7.07 13.86 -33.83
N LYS A 265 6.80 13.39 -32.61
CA LYS A 265 5.50 13.57 -31.93
C LYS A 265 5.63 14.50 -30.72
N PRO A 266 4.97 15.68 -30.71
CA PRO A 266 4.77 16.43 -29.49
C PRO A 266 3.77 15.71 -28.58
N SER A 267 3.98 15.77 -27.28
CA SER A 267 3.09 15.20 -26.27
C SER A 267 2.61 16.27 -25.28
N GLU A 268 1.51 16.00 -24.61
CA GLU A 268 0.84 16.94 -23.69
C GLU A 268 1.69 17.27 -22.45
N ASN A 269 2.66 16.42 -22.13
CA ASN A 269 3.67 16.66 -21.09
C ASN A 269 4.68 17.78 -21.44
N GLY A 270 4.60 18.37 -22.64
CA GLY A 270 5.50 19.44 -23.08
C GLY A 270 6.81 18.95 -23.71
N MET A 271 6.96 17.64 -23.93
CA MET A 271 8.09 17.05 -24.63
C MET A 271 7.77 16.81 -26.11
N VAL A 272 8.83 16.78 -26.92
CA VAL A 272 8.83 16.33 -28.31
C VAL A 272 9.69 15.09 -28.39
N TYR A 273 9.12 14.00 -28.90
CA TYR A 273 9.79 12.70 -29.00
C TYR A 273 10.15 12.38 -30.44
N CYS A 274 11.35 11.85 -30.65
CA CYS A 274 11.72 11.15 -31.87
C CYS A 274 11.42 9.66 -31.71
N ARG A 275 10.54 9.14 -32.56
CA ARG A 275 10.04 7.76 -32.48
C ARG A 275 10.45 6.98 -33.71
N VAL A 276 11.07 5.82 -33.51
CA VAL A 276 11.40 4.87 -34.59
C VAL A 276 10.46 3.68 -34.50
N LEU A 277 9.93 3.25 -35.63
CA LEU A 277 8.96 2.16 -35.69
C LEU A 277 9.68 0.82 -35.67
N VAL A 278 9.18 -0.10 -34.85
CA VAL A 278 9.64 -1.48 -34.76
C VAL A 278 8.46 -2.39 -35.02
N THR A 279 8.66 -3.38 -35.89
CA THR A 279 7.60 -4.32 -36.29
C THR A 279 8.01 -5.75 -35.92
N VAL A 280 7.06 -6.48 -35.34
CA VAL A 280 7.14 -7.92 -35.12
C VAL A 280 6.05 -8.61 -35.93
N ASN A 281 6.33 -9.81 -36.44
CA ASN A 281 5.47 -10.47 -37.43
C ASN A 281 4.95 -11.81 -36.93
N ASN A 282 3.87 -12.31 -37.53
CA ASN A 282 3.34 -13.66 -37.34
C ASN A 282 3.12 -14.00 -35.85
N LEU A 283 2.21 -13.28 -35.21
CA LEU A 283 1.86 -13.44 -33.80
C LEU A 283 0.55 -14.23 -33.66
N THR A 284 0.46 -15.11 -32.68
CA THR A 284 -0.77 -15.90 -32.46
C THR A 284 -1.44 -15.49 -31.15
N VAL A 285 -2.73 -15.13 -31.19
CA VAL A 285 -3.49 -14.77 -29.99
C VAL A 285 -3.65 -16.00 -29.10
N ALA A 286 -2.99 -16.02 -27.95
CA ALA A 286 -2.97 -17.17 -27.02
C ALA A 286 -4.08 -17.08 -25.96
N GLY A 287 -4.42 -15.87 -25.54
CA GLY A 287 -5.47 -15.66 -24.56
C GLY A 287 -5.78 -14.19 -24.31
N VAL A 288 -6.88 -13.99 -23.58
CA VAL A 288 -7.38 -12.67 -23.17
C VAL A 288 -7.40 -12.59 -21.66
N TYR A 289 -6.83 -11.52 -21.10
CA TYR A 289 -6.73 -11.31 -19.67
C TYR A 289 -7.56 -10.10 -19.20
N GLU A 290 -8.04 -10.17 -17.96
CA GLU A 290 -8.81 -9.13 -17.30
C GLU A 290 -7.91 -7.94 -16.96
N GLU A 291 -8.39 -6.74 -17.28
CA GLU A 291 -7.63 -5.52 -17.09
C GLU A 291 -7.55 -5.14 -15.61
N ALA A 292 -6.34 -4.86 -15.15
CA ALA A 292 -6.11 -4.35 -13.81
C ALA A 292 -6.59 -2.89 -13.70
N PRO A 293 -7.02 -2.45 -12.51
CA PRO A 293 -7.30 -1.04 -12.26
C PRO A 293 -6.04 -0.20 -12.45
N LEU A 294 -6.22 1.03 -12.91
CA LEU A 294 -5.12 1.99 -13.09
C LEU A 294 -4.66 2.48 -11.72
N ALA A 295 -3.57 1.89 -11.22
CA ALA A 295 -3.02 2.22 -9.90
C ALA A 295 -1.63 2.85 -9.99
N ASN A 296 -0.68 2.21 -10.67
CA ASN A 296 0.72 2.63 -10.67
C ASN A 296 1.22 3.14 -12.04
N PRO A 297 1.71 4.40 -12.14
CA PRO A 297 2.18 4.97 -13.40
C PRO A 297 3.62 4.57 -13.79
N THR A 298 4.35 3.82 -12.96
CA THR A 298 5.74 3.39 -13.24
C THR A 298 5.84 2.34 -14.34
N ILE A 299 4.78 1.56 -14.50
CA ILE A 299 4.68 0.44 -15.44
C ILE A 299 3.51 0.73 -16.40
N PRO A 300 3.63 0.46 -17.71
CA PRO A 300 2.53 0.67 -18.64
C PRO A 300 1.31 -0.20 -18.29
N ALA A 301 0.18 0.41 -17.98
CA ALA A 301 -1.01 -0.34 -17.59
C ALA A 301 -1.61 -1.14 -18.75
N ASN A 302 -2.07 -2.35 -18.46
CA ASN A 302 -2.88 -3.19 -19.38
C ASN A 302 -2.27 -3.26 -20.81
N ALA A 303 -0.97 -3.57 -20.87
CA ALA A 303 -0.20 -3.67 -22.12
C ALA A 303 -0.45 -5.01 -22.84
N LEU A 304 -0.25 -5.07 -24.16
CA LEU A 304 -0.19 -6.36 -24.85
C LEU A 304 1.11 -7.06 -24.44
N ILE A 305 1.04 -8.34 -24.08
CA ILE A 305 2.18 -9.07 -23.51
C ILE A 305 2.67 -10.12 -24.52
N LEU A 306 3.98 -10.12 -24.77
CA LEU A 306 4.70 -11.07 -25.60
C LEU A 306 5.96 -11.57 -24.90
N HIS A 307 6.50 -12.68 -25.38
CA HIS A 307 7.82 -13.15 -24.97
C HIS A 307 8.94 -12.29 -25.57
N LEU A 308 9.98 -12.01 -24.79
CA LEU A 308 11.19 -11.27 -25.19
C LEU A 308 11.80 -11.81 -26.49
N ASP A 309 11.94 -13.12 -26.59
CA ASP A 309 12.54 -13.79 -27.75
C ASP A 309 11.69 -13.77 -29.04
N VAL A 310 10.50 -13.16 -29.01
CA VAL A 310 9.76 -12.81 -30.24
C VAL A 310 10.48 -11.70 -31.02
N LEU A 311 11.26 -10.87 -30.33
CA LEU A 311 12.11 -9.83 -30.91
C LEU A 311 13.44 -10.41 -31.42
N GLU A 312 13.93 -9.86 -32.52
CA GLU A 312 15.28 -10.14 -32.99
C GLU A 312 16.33 -9.55 -32.03
N GLU A 313 17.52 -10.14 -31.98
CA GLU A 313 18.62 -9.67 -31.11
C GLU A 313 18.95 -8.18 -31.33
N ALA A 314 19.03 -7.74 -32.58
CA ALA A 314 19.23 -6.34 -32.92
C ALA A 314 18.10 -5.41 -32.43
N GLN A 315 16.85 -5.90 -32.39
CA GLN A 315 15.72 -5.13 -31.87
C GLN A 315 15.81 -5.01 -30.34
N ARG A 316 16.19 -6.09 -29.65
CA ARG A 316 16.41 -6.08 -28.19
C ARG A 316 17.54 -5.12 -27.81
N GLU A 317 18.67 -5.19 -28.51
CA GLU A 317 19.80 -4.25 -28.34
C GLU A 317 19.36 -2.80 -28.57
N ALA A 318 18.62 -2.53 -29.65
CA ALA A 318 18.14 -1.18 -29.94
C ALA A 318 17.21 -0.64 -28.83
N LEU A 319 16.31 -1.47 -28.30
CA LEU A 319 15.42 -1.09 -27.20
C LEU A 319 16.21 -0.78 -25.93
N MET A 320 17.19 -1.62 -25.56
CA MET A 320 18.04 -1.39 -24.39
C MET A 320 18.94 -0.16 -24.54
N ASN A 321 19.51 0.07 -25.72
CA ASN A 321 20.32 1.27 -26.00
C ASN A 321 19.51 2.56 -25.85
N ASN A 322 18.20 2.50 -26.10
CA ASN A 322 17.27 3.64 -25.95
C ASN A 322 16.46 3.58 -24.65
N ASP A 323 16.98 2.84 -23.65
CA ASP A 323 16.48 2.80 -22.28
C ASP A 323 15.11 2.13 -22.06
N HIS A 324 14.57 1.41 -23.04
CA HIS A 324 13.25 0.75 -22.93
C HIS A 324 13.29 -0.56 -22.15
N VAL A 325 14.12 -0.66 -21.11
CA VAL A 325 14.37 -1.88 -20.35
C VAL A 325 14.31 -1.64 -18.85
N TYR A 326 13.73 -2.58 -18.13
CA TYR A 326 13.75 -2.64 -16.69
C TYR A 326 13.64 -4.10 -16.23
N LEU A 327 14.00 -4.36 -14.99
CA LEU A 327 13.74 -5.60 -14.30
C LEU A 327 12.48 -5.41 -13.45
N ALA A 328 11.59 -6.38 -13.44
CA ALA A 328 10.54 -6.44 -12.43
C ALA A 328 10.95 -7.47 -11.37
N VAL A 329 10.71 -7.14 -10.11
CA VAL A 329 11.07 -8.00 -8.99
C VAL A 329 9.80 -8.35 -8.22
N ALA A 330 9.62 -9.64 -7.94
CA ALA A 330 8.61 -10.15 -7.04
C ALA A 330 9.25 -10.27 -5.65
N VAL A 331 8.63 -9.63 -4.68
CA VAL A 331 9.07 -9.65 -3.29
C VAL A 331 8.34 -10.79 -2.59
N ASP A 332 9.03 -11.49 -1.67
CA ASP A 332 8.37 -12.43 -0.77
C ASP A 332 7.40 -11.67 0.14
N ARG A 333 6.11 -11.70 -0.23
CA ARG A 333 5.06 -11.02 0.52
C ARG A 333 4.82 -11.63 1.90
N ALA A 334 5.26 -12.87 2.15
CA ALA A 334 5.18 -13.48 3.47
C ALA A 334 6.25 -12.92 4.43
N ALA A 335 7.34 -12.37 3.89
CA ALA A 335 8.38 -11.70 4.66
C ALA A 335 8.00 -10.25 5.04
N LEU A 336 6.98 -9.66 4.42
CA LEU A 336 6.54 -8.29 4.72
C LEU A 336 6.05 -8.17 6.17
N PRO A 337 6.55 -7.19 6.95
CA PRO A 337 6.03 -6.92 8.28
C PRO A 337 4.54 -6.59 8.27
N THR A 338 3.71 -7.42 8.91
CA THR A 338 2.25 -7.23 8.98
C THR A 338 1.80 -6.51 10.25
N SER A 339 2.73 -6.13 11.13
CA SER A 339 2.42 -5.39 12.37
C SER A 339 1.85 -4.00 12.10
N SER A 340 2.41 -3.29 11.12
CA SER A 340 1.92 -1.98 10.67
C SER A 340 2.40 -1.65 9.26
N THR A 341 1.68 -0.76 8.58
CA THR A 341 2.09 -0.22 7.27
C THR A 341 3.38 0.59 7.36
N ALA A 342 3.68 1.20 8.51
CA ALA A 342 4.92 1.94 8.75
C ALA A 342 6.13 1.00 8.81
N ASP A 343 6.00 -0.14 9.50
CA ASP A 343 7.07 -1.14 9.58
C ASP A 343 7.34 -1.76 8.20
N ALA A 344 6.29 -2.02 7.41
CA ALA A 344 6.42 -2.49 6.05
C ALA A 344 7.13 -1.46 5.14
N ALA A 345 6.78 -0.18 5.26
CA ALA A 345 7.43 0.90 4.50
C ALA A 345 8.92 1.06 4.87
N GLU A 346 9.27 1.00 6.16
CA GLU A 346 10.67 1.07 6.61
C GLU A 346 11.49 -0.12 6.10
N TRP A 347 10.89 -1.32 6.10
CA TRP A 347 11.52 -2.52 5.55
C TRP A 347 11.76 -2.40 4.04
N LEU A 348 10.79 -1.89 3.28
CA LEU A 348 10.93 -1.68 1.84
C LEU A 348 11.98 -0.59 1.50
N ASP A 349 12.05 0.49 2.29
CA ASP A 349 13.08 1.53 2.11
C ASP A 349 14.50 0.98 2.35
N ASP A 350 14.66 0.06 3.31
CA ASP A 350 15.94 -0.60 3.54
C ASP A 350 16.35 -1.49 2.35
N VAL A 351 15.41 -2.26 1.79
CA VAL A 351 15.62 -3.05 0.57
C VAL A 351 16.02 -2.14 -0.59
N GLN A 352 15.24 -1.08 -0.85
CA GLN A 352 15.51 -0.09 -1.89
C GLN A 352 16.93 0.50 -1.76
N ARG A 353 17.32 0.89 -0.55
CA ARG A 353 18.64 1.48 -0.27
C ARG A 353 19.77 0.48 -0.51
N ARG A 354 19.62 -0.78 -0.10
CA ARG A 354 20.64 -1.83 -0.30
C ARG A 354 20.78 -2.17 -1.77
N VAL A 355 19.68 -2.37 -2.50
CA VAL A 355 19.72 -2.63 -3.95
C VAL A 355 20.41 -1.48 -4.68
N GLY A 356 20.04 -0.24 -4.33
CA GLY A 356 20.63 0.95 -4.91
C GLY A 356 22.13 1.15 -4.59
N GLN A 357 22.66 0.59 -3.50
CA GLN A 357 24.09 0.68 -3.18
C GLN A 357 24.93 -0.41 -3.84
N GLY A 358 24.27 -1.46 -4.36
CA GLY A 358 24.92 -2.58 -5.06
C GLY A 358 25.56 -2.18 -6.38
N ASN A 359 26.52 -2.99 -6.78
CA ASN A 359 27.11 -2.98 -8.11
C ASN A 359 27.07 -4.42 -8.62
N TYR A 360 26.38 -4.65 -9.72
CA TYR A 360 26.01 -5.99 -10.15
C TYR A 360 26.82 -6.42 -11.36
N THR A 361 27.15 -7.71 -11.41
CA THR A 361 28.02 -8.36 -12.40
C THR A 361 29.44 -7.78 -12.48
N ASP A 362 30.33 -8.48 -13.19
CA ASP A 362 31.67 -7.99 -13.51
C ASP A 362 31.63 -6.72 -14.41
N ALA A 363 30.50 -6.44 -15.06
CA ALA A 363 30.27 -5.23 -15.86
C ALA A 363 30.03 -3.98 -15.01
N GLY A 364 29.80 -4.14 -13.69
CA GLY A 364 29.60 -3.04 -12.78
C GLY A 364 28.34 -2.23 -13.06
N ILE A 365 27.20 -2.94 -13.20
CA ILE A 365 25.89 -2.38 -13.46
C ILE A 365 25.35 -1.70 -12.21
N SER A 366 24.88 -0.46 -12.36
CA SER A 366 24.33 0.33 -11.25
C SER A 366 22.82 0.46 -11.41
N LEU A 367 22.09 0.05 -10.37
CA LEU A 367 20.64 -0.04 -10.39
C LEU A 367 19.98 0.98 -9.46
N VAL A 368 18.74 1.31 -9.77
CA VAL A 368 17.79 2.01 -8.92
C VAL A 368 16.57 1.11 -8.74
N TYR A 369 16.17 0.94 -7.48
CA TYR A 369 14.96 0.21 -7.11
C TYR A 369 13.84 1.23 -6.91
N ILE A 370 12.72 0.99 -7.56
CA ILE A 370 11.48 1.75 -7.44
C ILE A 370 10.43 0.82 -6.84
N ASP A 371 10.10 1.10 -5.59
CA ASP A 371 9.13 0.35 -4.84
C ASP A 371 7.69 0.65 -5.29
N ILE A 372 6.99 -0.35 -5.82
CA ILE A 372 5.58 -0.21 -6.21
C ILE A 372 4.70 -0.35 -4.96
N ILE A 373 5.01 -1.32 -4.10
CA ILE A 373 4.27 -1.56 -2.84
C ILE A 373 4.32 -0.33 -1.94
N GLY A 374 5.51 0.25 -1.71
CA GLY A 374 5.69 1.45 -0.90
C GLY A 374 4.98 2.68 -1.44
N GLY A 375 4.91 2.81 -2.78
CA GLY A 375 4.09 3.82 -3.44
C GLY A 375 2.62 3.71 -3.03
N THR A 376 2.09 2.48 -3.05
CA THR A 376 0.72 2.20 -2.61
C THR A 376 0.53 2.42 -1.11
N ILE A 377 1.49 2.02 -0.26
CA ILE A 377 1.44 2.30 1.19
C ILE A 377 1.34 3.81 1.46
N SER A 378 2.12 4.63 0.75
CA SER A 378 2.09 6.08 0.89
C SER A 378 0.71 6.65 0.54
N PHE A 379 0.14 6.22 -0.60
CA PHE A 379 -1.20 6.62 -1.01
C PHE A 379 -2.27 6.20 0.01
N LEU A 380 -2.23 4.94 0.47
CA LEU A 380 -3.14 4.42 1.49
C LEU A 380 -3.03 5.18 2.80
N ASN A 381 -1.83 5.54 3.24
CA ASN A 381 -1.64 6.35 4.46
C ASN A 381 -2.29 7.73 4.35
N ILE A 382 -2.26 8.37 3.17
CA ILE A 382 -2.97 9.63 2.92
C ILE A 382 -4.49 9.42 2.99
N PHE A 383 -4.99 8.38 2.33
CA PHE A 383 -6.42 8.05 2.30
C PHE A 383 -6.97 7.69 3.70
N LEU A 384 -6.23 6.87 4.45
CA LEU A 384 -6.52 6.54 5.84
C LEU A 384 -6.46 7.78 6.73
N GLY A 385 -5.51 8.69 6.51
CA GLY A 385 -5.47 9.97 7.20
C GLY A 385 -6.76 10.77 7.01
N LEU A 386 -7.36 10.73 5.81
CA LEU A 386 -8.64 11.35 5.52
C LEU A 386 -9.80 10.64 6.24
N ILE A 387 -9.91 9.31 6.11
CA ILE A 387 -10.96 8.52 6.79
C ILE A 387 -10.88 8.70 8.31
N GLN A 388 -9.68 8.61 8.89
CA GLN A 388 -9.46 8.84 10.31
C GLN A 388 -9.85 10.24 10.74
N THR A 389 -9.59 11.25 9.90
CA THR A 389 -10.04 12.63 10.18
C THR A 389 -11.56 12.70 10.24
N PHE A 390 -12.26 12.04 9.32
CA PHE A 390 -13.73 11.95 9.33
C PHE A 390 -14.25 11.22 10.57
N ASP A 391 -13.65 10.07 10.91
CA ASP A 391 -14.01 9.30 12.10
C ASP A 391 -13.75 10.10 13.38
N TYR A 392 -12.68 10.90 13.44
CA TYR A 392 -12.41 11.79 14.57
C TYR A 392 -13.45 12.90 14.68
N ILE A 393 -13.94 13.45 13.57
CA ILE A 393 -15.04 14.42 13.58
C ILE A 393 -16.31 13.82 14.19
N ILE A 394 -16.61 12.54 13.91
CA ILE A 394 -17.76 11.83 14.50
C ILE A 394 -17.51 11.44 15.95
N MET A 395 -16.29 11.01 16.28
CA MET A 395 -15.89 10.56 17.60
C MET A 395 -15.97 11.69 18.63
N VAL A 396 -15.52 12.90 18.31
CA VAL A 396 -15.43 14.01 19.26
C VAL A 396 -16.79 14.31 19.94
N PRO A 397 -17.92 14.48 19.21
CA PRO A 397 -19.24 14.62 19.83
C PRO A 397 -19.65 13.43 20.70
N ILE A 398 -19.39 12.20 20.27
CA ILE A 398 -19.74 10.99 21.03
C ILE A 398 -18.95 10.94 22.35
N VAL A 399 -17.66 11.26 22.30
CA VAL A 399 -16.81 11.38 23.48
C VAL A 399 -17.34 12.48 24.38
N ILE A 400 -17.64 13.68 23.87
CA ILE A 400 -18.23 14.77 24.68
C ILE A 400 -19.56 14.36 25.33
N LEU A 401 -20.43 13.66 24.61
CA LEU A 401 -21.69 13.15 25.16
C LEU A 401 -21.45 12.11 26.24
N SER A 402 -20.53 11.17 26.03
CA SER A 402 -20.15 10.16 27.03
C SER A 402 -19.54 10.79 28.28
N LEU A 403 -18.73 11.84 28.11
CA LEU A 403 -18.17 12.64 29.19
C LEU A 403 -19.25 13.43 29.93
N SER A 404 -20.24 13.95 29.22
CA SER A 404 -21.38 14.64 29.84
C SER A 404 -22.15 13.67 30.75
N VAL A 405 -22.42 12.46 30.26
CA VAL A 405 -23.06 11.38 31.05
C VAL A 405 -22.21 11.03 32.28
N LEU A 406 -20.89 10.93 32.13
CA LEU A 406 -19.96 10.69 33.25
C LEU A 406 -20.06 11.78 34.32
N VAL A 407 -19.97 13.06 33.93
CA VAL A 407 -20.02 14.20 34.84
C VAL A 407 -21.37 14.26 35.57
N TYR A 408 -22.49 14.09 34.86
CA TYR A 408 -23.81 14.02 35.50
C TYR A 408 -23.92 12.84 36.47
N GLY A 409 -23.36 11.68 36.11
CA GLY A 409 -23.27 10.52 36.97
C GLY A 409 -22.48 10.77 38.26
N LEU A 410 -21.34 11.46 38.15
CA LEU A 410 -20.51 11.86 39.30
C LEU A 410 -21.25 12.83 40.21
N VAL A 411 -21.86 13.89 39.66
CA VAL A 411 -22.63 14.87 40.44
C VAL A 411 -23.74 14.17 41.22
N LEU A 412 -24.54 13.33 40.56
CA LEU A 412 -25.61 12.58 41.20
C LEU A 412 -25.08 11.67 42.33
N SER A 413 -23.96 10.98 42.10
CA SER A 413 -23.32 10.11 43.10
C SER A 413 -22.85 10.91 44.33
N LEU A 414 -22.26 12.09 44.13
CA LEU A 414 -21.86 12.98 45.22
C LEU A 414 -23.06 13.53 46.01
N GLU A 415 -24.15 13.88 45.32
CA GLU A 415 -25.36 14.37 45.97
C GLU A 415 -25.99 13.31 46.87
N GLN A 416 -26.05 12.06 46.41
CA GLN A 416 -26.57 10.93 47.18
C GLN A 416 -25.68 10.58 48.39
N ARG A 417 -24.38 10.88 48.33
CA ARG A 417 -23.41 10.64 49.43
C ARG A 417 -23.35 11.75 50.47
N ARG A 418 -24.07 12.87 50.30
CA ARG A 418 -24.03 13.99 51.27
C ARG A 418 -24.28 13.57 52.72
N ARG A 419 -25.19 12.61 52.93
CA ARG A 419 -25.51 12.08 54.27
C ARG A 419 -24.42 11.16 54.84
N GLU A 420 -23.72 10.42 53.99
CA GLU A 420 -22.64 9.52 54.40
C GLU A 420 -21.38 10.31 54.77
N ILE A 421 -21.04 11.30 53.93
CA ILE A 421 -19.92 12.22 54.15
C ILE A 421 -20.14 13.02 55.45
N SER A 422 -21.38 13.45 55.72
CA SER A 422 -21.68 14.16 56.98
C SER A 422 -21.52 13.28 58.21
N ILE A 423 -21.88 12.00 58.15
CA ILE A 423 -21.66 11.04 59.26
C ILE A 423 -20.18 10.86 59.55
N HIS A 424 -19.35 10.60 58.53
CA HIS A 424 -17.91 10.43 58.74
C HIS A 424 -17.23 11.71 59.25
N ARG A 425 -17.69 12.88 58.81
CA ARG A 425 -17.20 14.16 59.33
C ARG A 425 -17.56 14.38 60.80
N VAL A 426 -18.74 13.93 61.25
CA VAL A 426 -19.15 13.97 62.67
C VAL A 426 -18.32 13.00 63.53
N ILE A 427 -17.84 11.89 62.97
CA ILE A 427 -16.94 10.92 63.64
C ILE A 427 -15.48 11.43 63.72
N GLY A 428 -15.19 12.60 63.13
CA GLY A 428 -13.86 13.22 63.17
C GLY A 428 -12.97 12.86 61.97
N ALA A 429 -13.55 12.40 60.86
CA ALA A 429 -12.79 12.23 59.62
C ALA A 429 -12.39 13.59 59.02
N ASP A 430 -11.11 13.72 58.66
CA ASP A 430 -10.57 14.91 58.00
C ASP A 430 -10.98 14.98 56.51
N ALA A 431 -11.00 16.18 55.94
CA ALA A 431 -11.46 16.43 54.57
C ALA A 431 -10.66 15.63 53.53
N ASP A 432 -9.33 15.56 53.71
CA ASP A 432 -8.43 14.82 52.83
C ASP A 432 -8.69 13.31 52.87
N ARG A 433 -9.07 12.78 54.03
CA ARG A 433 -9.39 11.35 54.21
C ARG A 433 -10.70 10.97 53.51
N LEU A 434 -11.68 11.89 53.55
CA LEU A 434 -12.96 11.73 52.85
C LEU A 434 -12.78 11.81 51.32
N GLN A 435 -11.99 12.77 50.84
CA GLN A 435 -11.68 12.89 49.42
C GLN A 435 -10.93 11.65 48.90
N ARG A 436 -9.91 11.20 49.62
CA ARG A 436 -9.14 10.00 49.25
C ARG A 436 -9.99 8.74 49.22
N MET A 437 -10.94 8.60 50.14
CA MET A 437 -11.87 7.47 50.16
C MET A 437 -12.72 7.44 48.88
N VAL A 438 -13.27 8.58 48.47
CA VAL A 438 -14.09 8.67 47.25
C VAL A 438 -13.27 8.48 45.98
N LEU A 439 -12.08 9.09 45.89
CA LEU A 439 -11.19 8.97 44.73
C LEU A 439 -10.72 7.53 44.49
N VAL A 440 -10.39 6.78 45.55
CA VAL A 440 -10.00 5.37 45.41
C VAL A 440 -11.16 4.51 44.91
N GLU A 441 -12.38 4.76 45.39
CA GLU A 441 -13.56 4.04 44.95
C GLU A 441 -13.91 4.31 43.48
N LEU A 442 -13.87 5.58 43.07
CA LEU A 442 -14.04 6.00 41.68
C LEU A 442 -12.94 5.41 40.78
N GLY A 443 -11.67 5.46 41.22
CA GLY A 443 -10.55 4.93 40.46
C GLY A 443 -10.67 3.43 40.17
N VAL A 444 -11.09 2.64 41.16
CA VAL A 444 -11.29 1.19 40.98
C VAL A 444 -12.43 0.92 39.98
N MET A 445 -13.56 1.61 40.11
CA MET A 445 -14.71 1.44 39.21
C MET A 445 -14.37 1.85 37.78
N SER A 446 -13.71 3.00 37.61
CA SER A 446 -13.28 3.52 36.30
C SER A 446 -12.25 2.61 35.65
N PHE A 447 -11.31 2.05 36.39
CA PHE A 447 -10.34 1.09 35.84
C PHE A 447 -11.01 -0.19 35.32
N VAL A 448 -11.94 -0.76 36.07
CA VAL A 448 -12.70 -1.95 35.65
C VAL A 448 -13.58 -1.63 34.44
N ALA A 449 -14.24 -0.47 34.44
CA ALA A 449 -15.08 0.00 33.33
C ALA A 449 -14.26 0.22 32.05
N TRP A 450 -13.11 0.88 32.16
CA TRP A 450 -12.18 1.09 31.05
C TRP A 450 -11.68 -0.24 30.49
N LEU A 451 -11.25 -1.16 31.35
CA LEU A 451 -10.75 -2.47 30.91
C LEU A 451 -11.84 -3.27 30.20
N ALA A 452 -13.07 -3.25 30.72
CA ALA A 452 -14.20 -3.92 30.08
C ALA A 452 -14.54 -3.30 28.72
N GLY A 453 -14.54 -1.96 28.61
CA GLY A 453 -14.79 -1.26 27.35
C GLY A 453 -13.69 -1.52 26.32
N TYR A 454 -12.43 -1.48 26.75
CA TYR A 454 -11.26 -1.77 25.92
C TYR A 454 -11.28 -3.20 25.36
N VAL A 455 -11.50 -4.21 26.22
CA VAL A 455 -11.54 -5.61 25.78
C VAL A 455 -12.74 -5.87 24.87
N LEU A 456 -13.91 -5.28 25.17
CA LEU A 456 -15.10 -5.44 24.34
C LEU A 456 -14.93 -4.77 22.97
N ALA A 457 -14.27 -3.61 22.90
CA ALA A 457 -13.93 -2.96 21.65
C ALA A 457 -13.04 -3.86 20.78
N LEU A 458 -11.92 -4.34 21.33
CA LEU A 458 -11.00 -5.21 20.59
C LEU A 458 -11.66 -6.51 20.10
N ALA A 459 -12.60 -7.05 20.87
CA ALA A 459 -13.36 -8.24 20.46
C ALA A 459 -14.42 -7.93 19.39
N ALA A 460 -14.99 -6.73 19.38
CA ALA A 460 -16.05 -6.33 18.44
C ALA A 460 -15.50 -5.89 17.07
N VAL A 461 -14.33 -5.25 17.04
CA VAL A 461 -13.76 -4.60 15.85
C VAL A 461 -13.52 -5.57 14.69
N PRO A 462 -12.96 -6.78 14.86
CA PRO A 462 -12.83 -7.73 13.75
C PRO A 462 -14.17 -8.04 13.07
N GLY A 463 -15.26 -8.14 13.83
CA GLY A 463 -16.60 -8.37 13.27
C GLY A 463 -17.17 -7.16 12.54
N VAL A 464 -16.80 -5.94 12.93
CA VAL A 464 -17.16 -4.71 12.20
C VAL A 464 -16.37 -4.62 10.89
N LEU A 465 -15.10 -5.01 10.91
CA LEU A 465 -14.22 -4.99 9.74
C LEU A 465 -14.62 -6.02 8.67
N SER A 466 -15.21 -7.16 9.06
CA SER A 466 -15.72 -8.16 8.11
C SER A 466 -17.03 -7.77 7.41
N ALA A 467 -17.57 -6.57 7.67
CA ALA A 467 -18.82 -6.12 7.05
C ALA A 467 -18.54 -5.45 5.69
N VAL A 468 -18.83 -6.17 4.60
CA VAL A 468 -18.71 -5.65 3.24
C VAL A 468 -20.10 -5.17 2.79
N GLY A 469 -20.40 -3.88 2.99
CA GLY A 469 -21.70 -3.29 2.63
C GLY A 469 -22.84 -3.49 3.65
N PHE A 470 -24.09 -3.26 3.22
CA PHE A 470 -25.26 -3.28 4.12
C PHE A 470 -25.64 -4.74 4.48
N MET A 471 -25.12 -5.24 5.60
CA MET A 471 -25.43 -6.56 6.22
C MET A 471 -24.90 -7.82 5.50
N ALA A 472 -23.88 -7.74 4.64
CA ALA A 472 -23.13 -8.92 4.21
C ALA A 472 -21.84 -9.03 5.03
N PHE A 473 -21.63 -10.19 5.66
CA PHE A 473 -20.41 -10.51 6.40
C PHE A 473 -19.68 -11.59 5.61
N GLU A 474 -18.62 -11.19 4.93
CA GLU A 474 -17.66 -12.13 4.36
C GLU A 474 -16.42 -12.10 5.25
N PRO A 475 -15.96 -13.26 5.76
CA PRO A 475 -14.66 -13.30 6.40
C PRO A 475 -13.65 -12.89 5.34
N SER A 476 -13.04 -11.71 5.49
CA SER A 476 -11.86 -11.34 4.71
C SER A 476 -10.86 -12.49 4.88
N GLY A 477 -10.34 -13.06 3.79
CA GLY A 477 -9.30 -14.09 3.84
C GLY A 477 -8.02 -13.63 4.59
N VAL A 478 -7.96 -12.34 4.88
CA VAL A 478 -6.94 -11.55 5.59
C VAL A 478 -7.07 -11.67 7.11
N ASN A 479 -5.99 -12.09 7.77
CA ASN A 479 -5.88 -12.18 9.23
C ASN A 479 -5.46 -10.82 9.84
N VAL A 480 -6.42 -10.06 10.35
CA VAL A 480 -6.21 -8.71 10.90
C VAL A 480 -6.01 -8.76 12.41
N ASN A 481 -5.02 -8.03 12.92
CA ASN A 481 -4.79 -7.88 14.36
C ASN A 481 -4.92 -6.41 14.79
N PRO A 482 -6.15 -5.92 15.06
CA PRO A 482 -6.42 -4.51 15.32
C PRO A 482 -6.06 -4.12 16.77
N VAL A 483 -4.83 -4.38 17.20
CA VAL A 483 -4.37 -4.06 18.56
C VAL A 483 -3.82 -2.63 18.59
N LEU A 484 -4.24 -1.90 19.62
CA LEU A 484 -3.74 -0.56 19.88
C LEU A 484 -2.32 -0.59 20.45
N GLY A 485 -1.45 0.27 19.95
CA GLY A 485 -0.12 0.51 20.52
C GLY A 485 -0.17 0.99 21.99
N PHE A 486 0.96 0.85 22.69
CA PHE A 486 1.05 1.24 24.10
C PHE A 486 0.70 2.73 24.34
N ALA A 487 1.11 3.62 23.43
CA ALA A 487 0.82 5.05 23.57
C ALA A 487 -0.68 5.34 23.45
N SER A 488 -1.37 4.75 22.48
CA SER A 488 -2.82 4.98 22.29
C SER A 488 -3.63 4.34 23.41
N THR A 489 -3.27 3.15 23.87
CA THR A 489 -3.90 2.54 25.06
C THR A 489 -3.72 3.40 26.32
N LEU A 490 -2.52 3.94 26.54
CA LEU A 490 -2.23 4.84 27.66
C LEU A 490 -3.01 6.16 27.55
N ILE A 491 -3.09 6.76 26.36
CA ILE A 491 -3.87 7.99 26.13
C ILE A 491 -5.36 7.73 26.41
N THR A 492 -5.92 6.63 25.92
CA THR A 492 -7.32 6.26 26.19
C THR A 492 -7.55 6.04 27.68
N ALA A 493 -6.63 5.36 28.39
CA ALA A 493 -6.72 5.17 29.83
C ALA A 493 -6.65 6.50 30.59
N LEU A 494 -5.71 7.38 30.25
CA LEU A 494 -5.55 8.69 30.88
C LEU A 494 -6.74 9.60 30.61
N ALA A 495 -7.27 9.62 29.38
CA ALA A 495 -8.43 10.42 29.03
C ALA A 495 -9.68 9.95 29.78
N THR A 496 -9.92 8.64 29.87
CA THR A 496 -11.15 8.11 30.46
C THR A 496 -11.09 7.99 31.99
N ILE A 497 -10.00 7.48 32.55
CA ILE A 497 -9.82 7.32 33.99
C ILE A 497 -9.41 8.66 34.63
N GLY A 498 -8.52 9.41 33.98
CA GLY A 498 -8.05 10.70 34.50
C GLY A 498 -9.11 11.79 34.54
N LEU A 499 -10.16 11.72 33.71
CA LEU A 499 -11.32 12.61 33.81
C LEU A 499 -12.34 12.16 34.87
N ALA A 500 -12.31 10.88 35.27
CA ALA A 500 -13.20 10.35 36.30
C ALA A 500 -12.67 10.55 37.73
N LEU A 501 -11.37 10.82 37.87
CA LEU A 501 -10.64 11.12 39.11
C LEU A 501 -10.45 12.63 39.28
#